data_AF-A0A939W9P0-F1
#
_entry.id   AF-A0A939W9P0-F1
#
_cell.length_a   1.000
_cell.length_b   1.000
_cell.length_c   1.000
_cell.angle_alpha   90.00
_cell.angle_beta   90.00
_cell.angle_gamma   90.00
#
_symmetry.space_group_name_H-M   'P 1'
#
loop_
_entity.id
_entity.type
_entity.pdbx_description
1 polymer ?
#
loop_
_entity_poly.entity_id
_entity_poly.type
_entity_poly.pdbx_seq_one_letter_code
_entity_poly.pdbx_strand_id
1 'polypeptide(L)'
;AHVDAFADVYYRIKGRGMLPLVYLSPLASPLSSRLKADPGAYRHLFGLKQALAARGIDLLDASAPETCGIQDCEFLDGLRMGEVASCRLLREFANARPELLAYVDMERVSRTLNEWPGHAFVRDERIDPGFETDFLGLGCRKRTP
;
A
#
# COMPACT_ATOMS: atom_id res chain seq x y z
N ALA A 1 20.68 8.55 -10.66
CA ALA A 1 20.53 9.70 -9.74
C ALA A 1 19.53 9.40 -8.61
N HIS A 2 18.21 9.38 -8.82
CA HIS A 2 17.25 9.19 -7.72
C HIS A 2 17.29 7.79 -7.08
N VAL A 3 17.39 6.73 -7.88
CA VAL A 3 17.48 5.36 -7.36
C VAL A 3 18.78 5.14 -6.57
N ASP A 4 19.88 5.75 -7.01
CA ASP A 4 21.16 5.71 -6.29
C ASP A 4 21.06 6.44 -4.95
N ALA A 5 20.47 7.63 -4.95
CA ALA A 5 20.24 8.39 -3.72
C ALA A 5 19.33 7.63 -2.74
N PHE A 6 18.32 6.91 -3.23
CA PHE A 6 17.49 6.04 -2.40
C PHE A 6 18.31 4.90 -1.80
N ALA A 7 19.15 4.23 -2.61
CA ALA A 7 20.02 3.16 -2.13
C ALA A 7 21.03 3.65 -1.08
N ASP A 8 21.57 4.86 -1.24
CA ASP A 8 22.45 5.47 -0.24
C ASP A 8 21.72 5.70 1.08
N VAL A 9 20.44 6.10 1.06
CA VAL A 9 19.63 6.21 2.28
C VAL A 9 19.39 4.82 2.89
N TYR A 10 18.98 3.84 2.08
CA TYR A 10 18.75 2.46 2.52
C TYR A 10 19.97 1.87 3.23
N TYR A 11 21.16 1.97 2.63
CA TYR A 11 22.39 1.43 3.20
C TYR A 11 22.89 2.21 4.40
N ARG A 12 22.66 3.53 4.49
CA ARG A 12 22.95 4.31 5.70
C ARG A 12 22.06 3.90 6.88
N ILE A 13 20.79 3.59 6.64
CA ILE A 13 19.88 3.09 7.68
C ILE A 13 20.33 1.68 8.09
N LYS A 14 20.58 0.79 7.12
CA LYS A 14 21.06 -0.57 7.38
C LYS A 14 22.39 -0.61 8.13
N GLY A 15 23.33 0.25 7.78
CA GLY A 15 24.64 0.36 8.43
C GLY A 15 24.60 0.82 9.89
N ARG A 16 23.46 1.37 10.35
CA ARG A 16 23.22 1.71 11.76
C ARG A 16 22.59 0.56 12.56
N GLY A 17 22.54 -0.65 12.00
CA GLY A 17 21.95 -1.82 12.65
C GLY A 17 20.43 -1.85 12.63
N MET A 18 19.79 -0.97 11.85
CA MET A 18 18.34 -1.01 11.62
C MET A 18 18.03 -1.92 10.43
N LEU A 19 16.84 -2.50 10.42
CA LEU A 19 16.31 -3.26 9.29
C LEU A 19 15.36 -2.36 8.47
N PRO A 20 15.78 -1.81 7.31
CA PRO A 20 14.87 -1.04 6.47
C PRO A 20 13.93 -1.98 5.72
N LEU A 21 12.63 -1.69 5.77
CA LEU A 21 11.63 -2.31 4.92
C LEU A 21 11.33 -1.39 3.74
N VAL A 22 11.35 -1.95 2.53
CA VAL A 22 11.09 -1.22 1.29
C VAL A 22 9.91 -1.88 0.59
N TYR A 23 8.99 -1.07 0.08
CA TYR A 23 7.88 -1.56 -0.73
C TYR A 23 7.53 -0.60 -1.85
N LEU A 24 6.89 -1.15 -2.89
CA LEU A 24 6.24 -0.36 -3.93
C LEU A 24 4.78 -0.20 -3.54
N SER A 25 4.32 1.05 -3.42
CA SER A 25 2.93 1.33 -3.06
C SER A 25 1.97 0.80 -4.12
N PRO A 26 0.85 0.17 -3.73
CA PRO A 26 -0.24 -0.16 -4.64
C PRO A 26 -0.81 1.10 -5.29
N LEU A 27 -1.29 0.91 -6.52
CA LEU A 27 -2.05 1.90 -7.28
C LEU A 27 -3.46 1.34 -7.49
N ALA A 28 -4.48 2.19 -7.44
CA ALA A 28 -5.84 1.73 -7.77
C ALA A 28 -5.85 1.16 -9.20
N SER A 29 -6.57 0.05 -9.39
CA SER A 29 -6.55 -0.72 -10.64
C SER A 29 -6.90 0.12 -11.88
N PRO A 30 -7.86 1.07 -11.84
CA PRO A 30 -8.14 1.95 -12.98
C PRO A 30 -6.93 2.82 -13.37
N LEU A 31 -6.23 3.38 -12.39
CA LEU A 31 -5.02 4.18 -12.64
C LEU A 31 -3.89 3.29 -13.15
N SER A 32 -3.63 2.16 -12.48
CA SER A 32 -2.58 1.20 -12.88
C SER A 32 -2.78 0.75 -14.33
N SER A 33 -4.02 0.41 -14.71
CA SER A 33 -4.38 0.02 -16.08
C SER A 33 -4.12 1.16 -17.08
N ARG A 34 -4.48 2.40 -16.72
CA ARG A 34 -4.26 3.55 -17.58
C ARG A 34 -2.77 3.85 -17.80
N LEU A 35 -1.95 3.74 -16.75
CA LEU A 35 -0.50 3.94 -16.82
C LEU A 35 0.18 2.83 -17.65
N LYS A 36 -0.27 1.58 -17.50
CA LYS A 36 0.26 0.45 -18.27
C LYS A 36 -0.09 0.51 -19.76
N ALA A 37 -1.20 1.17 -20.11
CA ALA A 37 -1.60 1.37 -21.50
C ALA A 37 -0.71 2.37 -22.26
N ASP A 38 0.09 3.19 -21.56
CA ASP A 38 1.11 4.05 -22.15
C ASP A 38 2.48 3.82 -21.49
N PRO A 39 3.14 2.69 -21.80
CA PRO A 39 4.41 2.34 -21.20
C PRO A 39 5.54 3.30 -21.62
N GLY A 40 5.38 4.06 -22.71
CA GLY A 40 6.34 5.05 -23.17
C GLY A 40 6.44 6.24 -22.21
N ALA A 41 5.28 6.79 -21.82
CA ALA A 41 5.22 7.91 -20.87
C ALA A 41 5.62 7.52 -19.44
N TYR A 42 5.32 6.28 -19.02
CA TYR A 42 5.45 5.84 -17.62
C TYR A 42 6.50 4.76 -17.38
N ARG A 43 7.43 4.56 -18.32
CA ARG A 43 8.48 3.52 -18.25
C ARG A 43 9.23 3.49 -16.91
N HIS A 44 9.46 4.65 -16.31
CA HIS A 44 10.19 4.78 -15.05
C HIS A 44 9.45 4.14 -13.85
N LEU A 45 8.12 4.10 -13.87
CA LEU A 45 7.31 3.47 -12.80
C LEU A 45 7.49 1.94 -12.81
N PHE A 46 7.52 1.34 -14.00
CA PHE A 46 7.58 -0.11 -14.16
C PHE A 46 9.01 -0.68 -14.14
N GLY A 47 10.03 0.18 -14.23
CA GLY A 47 11.44 -0.19 -14.11
C GLY A 47 12.00 -0.08 -12.69
N LEU A 48 11.26 0.51 -11.75
CA LEU A 48 11.76 0.81 -10.41
C LEU A 48 12.10 -0.45 -9.62
N LYS A 49 11.27 -1.49 -9.73
CA LYS A 49 11.50 -2.81 -9.11
C LYS A 49 12.86 -3.38 -9.50
N GLN A 50 13.15 -3.45 -10.80
CA GLN A 50 14.40 -4.00 -11.32
C GLN A 50 15.58 -3.12 -10.93
N ALA A 51 15.40 -1.79 -10.92
CA ALA A 51 16.44 -0.85 -10.53
C ALA A 51 16.83 -0.98 -9.05
N LEU A 52 15.85 -1.19 -8.15
CA LEU A 52 16.11 -1.44 -6.72
C LEU A 52 16.73 -2.82 -6.49
N ALA A 53 16.21 -3.86 -7.15
CA ALA A 53 16.76 -5.21 -7.06
C ALA A 53 18.22 -5.29 -7.54
N ALA A 54 18.57 -4.58 -8.61
CA ALA A 54 19.95 -4.49 -9.12
C ALA A 54 20.94 -3.85 -8.12
N ARG A 55 20.42 -3.15 -7.10
CA ARG A 55 21.20 -2.56 -6.01
C ARG A 55 21.14 -3.42 -4.74
N GLY A 56 20.66 -4.66 -4.80
CA GLY A 56 20.59 -5.56 -3.65
C GLY A 56 19.56 -5.16 -2.59
N ILE A 57 18.57 -4.35 -2.97
CA ILE A 57 17.47 -3.95 -2.09
C ILE A 57 16.33 -4.94 -2.26
N ASP A 58 16.04 -5.67 -1.19
CA ASP A 58 14.86 -6.51 -1.09
C ASP A 58 13.60 -5.66 -0.92
N LEU A 59 12.56 -5.95 -1.69
CA LEU A 59 11.35 -5.12 -1.76
C LEU A 59 10.09 -5.98 -1.74
N LEU A 60 9.09 -5.53 -0.98
CA LEU A 60 7.74 -6.05 -1.08
C LEU A 60 7.03 -5.32 -2.23
N ASP A 61 6.72 -6.06 -3.29
CA ASP A 61 6.04 -5.49 -4.45
C ASP A 61 4.53 -5.53 -4.25
N ALA A 62 3.97 -4.42 -3.74
CA ALA A 62 2.53 -4.24 -3.63
C ALA A 62 1.96 -3.39 -4.77
N SER A 63 2.71 -3.15 -5.85
CA SER A 63 2.25 -2.28 -6.96
C SER A 63 0.97 -2.78 -7.65
N ALA A 64 0.69 -4.07 -7.54
CA ALA A 64 -0.56 -4.72 -7.90
C ALA A 64 -1.42 -4.89 -6.63
N PRO A 65 -2.45 -4.06 -6.40
CA PRO A 65 -3.24 -4.11 -5.16
C PRO A 65 -3.85 -5.50 -4.87
N GLU A 66 -4.23 -6.23 -5.92
CA GLU A 66 -4.82 -7.55 -5.85
C GLU A 66 -3.91 -8.60 -5.20
N THR A 67 -2.58 -8.45 -5.29
CA THR A 67 -1.64 -9.40 -4.66
C THR A 67 -1.63 -9.26 -3.15
N CYS A 68 -2.07 -8.12 -2.61
CA CYS A 68 -2.27 -7.88 -1.18
C CYS A 68 -3.75 -8.00 -0.78
N GLY A 69 -4.62 -8.43 -1.70
CA GLY A 69 -6.07 -8.47 -1.50
C GLY A 69 -6.72 -7.11 -1.28
N ILE A 70 -6.06 -6.02 -1.71
CA ILE A 70 -6.57 -4.65 -1.63
C ILE A 70 -7.62 -4.44 -2.72
N GLN A 71 -8.72 -3.80 -2.35
CA GLN A 71 -9.80 -3.47 -3.28
C GLN A 71 -9.71 -1.99 -3.68
N ASP A 72 -10.12 -1.65 -4.91
CA ASP A 72 -10.08 -0.26 -5.40
C ASP A 72 -10.90 0.70 -4.52
N CYS A 73 -11.98 0.21 -3.91
CA CYS A 73 -12.78 0.99 -2.98
C CYS A 73 -11.99 1.40 -1.72
N GLU A 74 -10.91 0.71 -1.36
CA GLU A 74 -10.13 1.01 -0.15
C GLU A 74 -9.10 2.13 -0.37
N PHE A 75 -9.13 2.79 -1.53
CA PHE A 75 -8.28 3.92 -1.87
C PHE A 75 -8.96 5.27 -1.62
N LEU A 76 -8.15 6.26 -1.22
CA LEU A 76 -8.57 7.66 -1.11
C LEU A 76 -8.48 8.39 -2.45
N ASP A 77 -7.55 7.97 -3.31
CA ASP A 77 -7.44 8.37 -4.72
C ASP A 77 -6.62 7.32 -5.48
N GLY A 78 -6.32 7.55 -6.77
CA GLY A 78 -5.62 6.56 -7.59
C GLY A 78 -4.21 6.17 -7.08
N LEU A 79 -3.60 6.98 -6.22
CA LEU A 79 -2.22 6.85 -5.74
C LEU A 79 -2.12 6.55 -4.23
N ARG A 80 -3.11 6.99 -3.44
CA ARG A 80 -3.11 6.90 -1.98
C ARG A 80 -4.10 5.86 -1.49
N MET A 81 -3.57 4.85 -0.82
CA MET A 81 -4.37 3.84 -0.15
C MET A 81 -4.94 4.37 1.18
N GLY A 82 -6.09 3.86 1.58
CA GLY A 82 -6.71 4.13 2.86
C GLY A 82 -6.19 3.26 4.01
N GLU A 83 -6.78 3.42 5.19
CA GLU A 83 -6.46 2.67 6.41
C GLU A 83 -6.68 1.16 6.23
N VAL A 84 -7.81 0.74 5.66
CA VAL A 84 -8.12 -0.69 5.48
C VAL A 84 -7.13 -1.34 4.51
N ALA A 85 -6.82 -0.68 3.40
CA ALA A 85 -5.77 -1.11 2.47
C ALA A 85 -4.39 -1.17 3.15
N SER A 86 -4.09 -0.20 4.02
CA SER A 86 -2.86 -0.20 4.82
C SER A 86 -2.81 -1.39 5.79
N CYS A 87 -3.94 -1.78 6.39
CA CYS A 87 -4.03 -2.98 7.23
C CYS A 87 -3.76 -4.27 6.43
N ARG A 88 -4.24 -4.35 5.18
CA ARG A 88 -3.92 -5.49 4.30
C ARG A 88 -2.42 -5.55 4.01
N LEU A 89 -1.82 -4.42 3.68
CA LEU A 89 -0.39 -4.32 3.43
C LEU A 89 0.44 -4.68 4.68
N LEU A 90 0.04 -4.19 5.86
CA LEU A 90 0.68 -4.54 7.14
C LEU A 90 0.59 -6.04 7.44
N ARG A 91 -0.54 -6.68 7.14
CA ARG A 91 -0.67 -8.14 7.26
C ARG A 91 0.30 -8.87 6.32
N GLU A 92 0.44 -8.42 5.07
CA GLU A 92 1.40 -9.02 4.13
C GLU A 92 2.85 -8.83 4.58
N PHE A 93 3.18 -7.65 5.14
CA PHE A 93 4.49 -7.44 5.76
C PHE A 93 4.75 -8.40 6.92
N ALA A 94 3.80 -8.53 7.84
CA ALA A 94 3.94 -9.41 9.00
C ALA A 94 4.03 -10.90 8.59
N ASN A 95 3.31 -11.30 7.55
CA ASN A 95 3.39 -12.65 6.99
C ASN A 95 4.77 -12.92 6.35
N ALA A 96 5.28 -11.96 5.57
CA ALA A 96 6.58 -12.09 4.93
C ALA A 96 7.75 -11.99 5.92
N ARG A 97 7.56 -11.24 7.02
CA ARG A 97 8.58 -10.88 8.01
C ARG A 97 8.04 -11.09 9.42
N PRO A 98 8.11 -12.32 9.97
CA PRO A 98 7.56 -12.65 11.28
C PRO A 98 8.10 -11.80 12.44
N GLU A 99 9.30 -11.20 12.29
CA GLU A 99 9.86 -10.25 13.25
C GLU A 99 8.96 -9.01 13.47
N LEU A 100 8.08 -8.69 12.52
CA LEU A 100 7.15 -7.57 12.63
C LEU A 100 5.95 -7.87 13.52
N LEU A 101 5.69 -9.13 13.85
CA LEU A 101 4.57 -9.51 14.73
C LEU A 101 4.69 -8.89 16.12
N ALA A 102 5.91 -8.54 16.56
CA ALA A 102 6.13 -7.82 17.82
C ALA A 102 5.68 -6.34 17.80
N TYR A 103 5.48 -5.78 16.60
CA TYR A 103 5.18 -4.36 16.39
C TYR A 103 3.79 -4.12 15.78
N VAL A 104 3.17 -5.17 15.24
CA VAL A 104 1.87 -5.09 14.58
C VAL A 104 0.80 -5.70 15.48
N ASP A 105 -0.21 -4.89 15.81
CA ASP A 105 -1.42 -5.37 16.47
C ASP A 105 -2.28 -6.19 15.48
N MET A 106 -1.97 -7.47 15.39
CA MET A 106 -2.62 -8.39 14.45
C MET A 106 -4.10 -8.61 14.78
N GLU A 107 -4.52 -8.43 16.03
CA GLU A 107 -5.93 -8.49 16.41
C GLU A 107 -6.69 -7.31 15.82
N ARG A 108 -6.18 -6.09 16.02
CA ARG A 108 -6.76 -4.88 15.43
C ARG A 108 -6.76 -4.93 13.91
N VAL A 109 -5.65 -5.34 13.29
CA VAL A 109 -5.59 -5.53 11.82
C VAL A 109 -6.69 -6.49 11.37
N SER A 110 -6.82 -7.65 12.01
CA SER A 110 -7.83 -8.65 11.63
C SER A 110 -9.25 -8.12 11.80
N ARG A 111 -9.52 -7.40 12.89
CA ARG A 111 -10.83 -6.76 13.14
C ARG A 111 -11.17 -5.74 12.07
N THR A 112 -10.25 -4.84 11.75
CA THR A 112 -10.44 -3.84 10.69
C THR A 112 -10.77 -4.49 9.36
N LEU A 113 -10.04 -5.54 8.96
CA LEU A 113 -10.25 -6.21 7.68
C LEU A 113 -11.57 -6.99 7.60
N ASN A 114 -12.09 -7.47 8.73
CA ASN A 114 -13.35 -8.18 8.81
C ASN A 114 -14.57 -7.24 8.86
N GLU A 115 -14.47 -6.13 9.59
CA GLU A 115 -15.59 -5.21 9.82
C GLU A 115 -15.71 -4.13 8.73
N TRP A 116 -14.61 -3.74 8.10
CA TRP A 116 -14.54 -2.63 7.15
C TRP A 116 -14.06 -3.02 5.74
N PRO A 117 -14.40 -4.20 5.17
CA PRO A 117 -13.94 -4.56 3.85
C PRO A 117 -14.46 -3.57 2.81
N GLY A 118 -13.60 -3.10 1.91
CA GLY A 118 -13.99 -2.17 0.85
C GLY A 118 -14.15 -0.72 1.31
N HIS A 119 -13.81 -0.37 2.55
CA HIS A 119 -13.75 1.00 3.06
C HIS A 119 -12.33 1.57 2.99
N ALA A 120 -12.17 2.88 2.79
CA ALA A 120 -10.86 3.54 2.82
C ALA A 120 -10.47 3.96 4.25
N PHE A 121 -11.40 4.03 5.20
CA PHE A 121 -11.08 4.33 6.60
C PHE A 121 -12.01 3.60 7.57
N VAL A 122 -11.56 3.40 8.81
CA VAL A 122 -12.41 2.94 9.91
C VAL A 122 -13.16 4.13 10.49
N ARG A 123 -14.49 4.14 10.40
CA ARG A 123 -15.29 5.27 10.88
C ARG A 123 -15.29 5.34 12.40
N ASP A 124 -15.04 6.55 12.92
CA ASP A 124 -15.15 6.88 14.35
C ASP A 124 -16.09 8.09 14.50
N GLU A 125 -17.31 7.84 14.97
CA GLU A 125 -18.37 8.86 15.12
C GLU A 125 -18.00 9.98 16.09
N ARG A 126 -17.00 9.76 16.96
CA ARG A 126 -16.50 10.77 17.89
C ARG A 126 -15.64 11.83 17.18
N ILE A 127 -15.11 11.49 16.00
CA ILE A 127 -14.23 12.35 15.20
C ILE A 127 -15.00 12.93 14.01
N ASP A 128 -15.67 12.08 13.23
CA ASP A 128 -16.46 12.47 12.07
C ASP A 128 -17.75 11.63 12.01
N PRO A 129 -18.94 12.24 12.18
CA PRO A 129 -20.20 11.52 12.07
C PRO A 129 -20.53 11.13 10.62
N GLY A 130 -19.84 11.71 9.63
CA GLY A 130 -20.05 11.49 8.21
C GLY A 130 -19.86 10.05 7.77
N PHE A 131 -20.44 9.74 6.62
CA PHE A 131 -20.22 8.47 5.93
C PHE A 131 -19.15 8.64 4.88
N GLU A 132 -18.38 7.58 4.67
CA GLU A 132 -17.39 7.54 3.62
C GLU A 132 -18.06 7.74 2.24
N THR A 133 -17.43 8.55 1.40
CA THR A 133 -17.79 8.71 -0.01
C THR A 133 -16.99 7.72 -0.87
N ASP A 134 -17.58 7.31 -1.99
CA ASP A 134 -16.85 6.63 -3.05
C ASP A 134 -15.89 7.60 -3.75
N PHE A 135 -14.67 7.69 -3.21
CA PHE A 135 -13.66 8.66 -3.67
C PHE A 135 -13.29 8.52 -5.15
N LEU A 136 -13.36 7.31 -5.69
CA LEU A 136 -13.00 7.03 -7.08
C LEU A 136 -14.20 6.99 -8.03
N GLY A 137 -15.43 7.10 -7.50
CA GLY A 137 -16.66 7.03 -8.30
C GLY A 137 -16.83 5.68 -9.01
N LEU A 138 -16.39 4.58 -8.40
CA LEU A 138 -16.43 3.22 -8.97
C LEU A 138 -17.74 2.47 -8.67
N GLY A 139 -18.71 3.11 -8.03
CA GLY A 139 -19.93 2.47 -7.55
C GLY A 139 -19.72 1.69 -6.25
N CYS A 140 -18.74 2.08 -5.45
CA CYS A 140 -18.43 1.43 -4.18
C CYS A 140 -19.59 1.58 -3.20
N ARG A 141 -20.06 0.45 -2.65
CA ARG A 141 -21.03 0.45 -1.55
C ARG A 141 -20.35 0.88 -0.27
N LYS A 142 -20.19 2.18 -0.09
CA LYS A 142 -19.89 2.78 1.20
C LYS A 142 -21.19 2.81 1.96
N ARG A 143 -21.21 2.30 3.19
CA ARG A 143 -22.39 2.44 4.06
C ARG A 143 -22.73 3.93 4.17
N THR A 144 -23.67 4.41 3.38
CA THR A 144 -24.77 5.24 3.85
C THR A 144 -25.72 4.34 4.63
N PRO A 145 -26.39 4.85 5.67
CA PRO A 145 -26.92 4.11 6.82
C PRO A 145 -27.39 2.68 6.55
#